data_AF-B1WPT5-F1
#
_entry.id   AF-B1WPT5-F1
#
_cell.length_a   1.000
_cell.length_b   1.000
_cell.length_c   1.000
_cell.angle_alpha   90.00
_cell.angle_beta   90.00
_cell.angle_gamma   90.00
#
_symmetry.space_group_name_H-M   'P 1'
#
loop_
_entity.id
_entity.type
_entity.pdbx_description
1 polymer ?
#
loop_
_entity_poly.entity_id
_entity_poly.type
_entity_poly.pdbx_seq_one_letter_code
_entity_poly.pdbx_strand_id
1 'polypeptide(L)'
;MNEPSTVTYTTAEILKRIEDKMDSNHKELSQKIDKQSEKIGSIEVELTEVKTELKGMNKRLDSQEFINRSVAIGVIVALTSGAIKLFFPNFPNLPH
;
A
#
# COMPACT_ATOMS: atom_id res chain seq x y z
N MET A 1 -67.03 10.44 0.32
CA MET A 1 -66.01 9.42 0.02
C MET A 1 -65.60 9.65 -1.43
N ASN A 2 -64.30 9.82 -1.73
CA ASN A 2 -63.85 9.87 -3.12
C ASN A 2 -63.91 8.46 -3.69
N GLU A 3 -64.57 8.28 -4.83
CA GLU A 3 -64.51 7.01 -5.56
C GLU A 3 -63.08 6.76 -6.06
N PRO A 4 -62.62 5.49 -6.08
CA PRO A 4 -61.30 5.16 -6.60
C PRO A 4 -61.20 5.48 -8.08
N SER A 5 -60.25 6.34 -8.45
CA SER A 5 -59.94 6.64 -9.84
C SER A 5 -59.11 5.51 -10.46
N THR A 6 -59.55 4.98 -11.60
CA THR A 6 -58.79 4.02 -12.41
C THR A 6 -58.04 4.73 -13.53
N VAL A 7 -56.83 4.27 -13.83
CA VAL A 7 -56.03 4.74 -14.97
C VAL A 7 -55.76 3.56 -15.88
N THR A 8 -56.17 3.65 -17.13
CA THR A 8 -55.94 2.62 -18.15
C THR A 8 -54.63 2.92 -18.88
N TYR A 9 -53.77 1.91 -18.97
CA TYR A 9 -52.58 1.93 -19.81
C TYR A 9 -52.68 0.82 -20.83
N THR A 10 -52.18 1.07 -22.03
CA THR A 10 -51.94 0.02 -23.00
C THR A 10 -50.71 -0.78 -22.60
N THR A 11 -50.66 -2.05 -22.99
CA THR A 11 -49.45 -2.89 -22.81
C THR A 11 -48.23 -2.25 -23.48
N ALA A 12 -48.41 -1.61 -24.65
CA ALA A 12 -47.33 -0.95 -25.37
C ALA A 12 -46.71 0.22 -24.58
N GLU A 13 -47.52 1.05 -23.93
CA GLU A 13 -47.01 2.15 -23.07
C GLU A 13 -46.24 1.62 -21.87
N ILE A 14 -46.71 0.54 -21.25
CA ILE A 14 -46.02 -0.10 -20.13
C ILE A 14 -44.67 -0.65 -20.59
N LEU A 15 -44.64 -1.36 -21.74
CA LEU A 15 -43.41 -1.91 -22.30
C LEU A 15 -42.39 -0.82 -22.63
N LYS A 16 -42.82 0.25 -23.32
CA LYS A 16 -41.95 1.39 -23.62
C LYS A 16 -41.37 2.02 -22.35
N ARG A 17 -42.20 2.20 -21.30
CA ARG A 17 -41.73 2.76 -20.03
C ARG A 17 -40.71 1.84 -19.33
N ILE A 18 -40.86 0.52 -19.48
CA ILE A 18 -39.90 -0.46 -18.96
C ILE A 18 -38.58 -0.38 -19.73
N GLU A 19 -38.64 -0.32 -21.07
CA GLU A 19 -37.45 -0.14 -21.93
C GLU A 19 -36.70 1.15 -21.59
N ASP A 20 -37.39 2.29 -21.52
CA ASP A 20 -36.78 3.58 -21.17
C ASP A 20 -36.10 3.55 -19.79
N LYS A 21 -36.72 2.88 -18.81
CA LYS A 21 -36.14 2.68 -17.47
C LYS A 21 -34.95 1.73 -17.50
N MET A 22 -35.01 0.65 -18.28
CA MET A 22 -33.90 -0.29 -18.43
C MET A 22 -32.69 0.40 -19.05
N ASP A 23 -32.89 1.17 -20.12
CA ASP A 23 -31.82 1.92 -20.78
C ASP A 23 -31.18 2.96 -19.85
N SER A 24 -32.01 3.68 -19.09
CA SER A 24 -31.54 4.65 -18.09
C SER A 24 -30.71 3.98 -17.01
N ASN A 25 -31.22 2.87 -16.44
CA ASN A 25 -30.52 2.10 -15.42
C ASN A 25 -29.21 1.50 -15.95
N HIS A 26 -29.21 0.98 -17.18
CA HIS A 26 -28.03 0.42 -17.80
C HIS A 26 -26.95 1.49 -17.98
N LYS A 27 -27.32 2.68 -18.46
CA LYS A 27 -26.41 3.81 -18.60
C LYS A 27 -25.82 4.25 -17.26
N GLU A 28 -26.65 4.39 -16.23
CA GLU A 28 -26.17 4.75 -14.88
C GLU A 28 -25.24 3.69 -14.28
N LEU A 29 -25.56 2.41 -14.47
CA LEU A 29 -24.75 1.31 -13.97
C LEU A 29 -23.40 1.26 -14.67
N SER A 30 -23.36 1.38 -16.00
CA SER A 30 -22.12 1.42 -16.78
C SER A 30 -21.23 2.58 -16.32
N GLN A 31 -21.78 3.78 -16.13
CA GLN A 31 -21.02 4.92 -15.61
C GLN A 31 -20.47 4.70 -14.19
N LYS A 32 -21.22 4.01 -13.32
CA LYS A 32 -20.74 3.66 -11.98
C LYS A 32 -19.62 2.62 -12.02
N ILE A 33 -19.74 1.63 -12.91
CA ILE A 33 -18.71 0.61 -13.15
C ILE A 33 -17.43 1.27 -13.67
N ASP A 34 -17.51 2.15 -14.66
CA ASP A 34 -16.34 2.85 -15.21
C ASP A 34 -15.60 3.64 -14.12
N LYS A 35 -16.34 4.43 -13.33
CA LYS A 35 -15.75 5.18 -12.20
C LYS A 35 -15.14 4.28 -11.12
N GLN A 36 -15.70 3.09 -10.89
CA GLN A 36 -15.10 2.13 -9.96
C GLN A 36 -13.83 1.51 -10.54
N SER A 37 -13.83 1.15 -11.82
CA SER A 37 -12.65 0.64 -12.53
C SER A 37 -11.50 1.64 -12.51
N GLU A 38 -11.77 2.92 -12.76
CA GLU A 38 -10.77 3.99 -12.66
C GLU A 38 -10.16 4.08 -11.24
N LYS A 39 -11.01 4.10 -10.20
CA LYS A 39 -10.54 4.15 -8.80
C LYS A 39 -9.71 2.92 -8.43
N ILE A 40 -10.13 1.73 -8.86
CA ILE A 40 -9.37 0.49 -8.64
C ILE A 40 -7.99 0.59 -9.30
N GLY A 41 -7.93 1.06 -10.55
CA GLY A 41 -6.67 1.27 -11.26
C GLY A 41 -5.74 2.24 -10.53
N SER A 42 -6.26 3.37 -10.00
CA SER A 42 -5.46 4.30 -9.19
C SER A 42 -4.93 3.66 -7.92
N ILE A 43 -5.76 2.87 -7.22
CA ILE A 43 -5.35 2.15 -5.99
C ILE A 43 -4.25 1.12 -6.29
N GLU A 44 -4.32 0.41 -7.41
CA GLU A 44 -3.29 -0.57 -7.80
C GLU A 44 -1.92 0.09 -8.04
N VAL A 45 -1.91 1.29 -8.63
CA VAL A 45 -0.69 2.09 -8.83
C VAL A 45 -0.12 2.53 -7.47
N GLU A 46 -0.92 3.18 -6.63
CA GLU A 46 -0.51 3.62 -5.29
C GLU A 46 0.02 2.46 -4.43
N LEU A 47 -0.65 1.29 -4.47
CA LEU A 47 -0.21 0.11 -3.74
C LEU A 47 1.16 -0.40 -4.24
N THR A 48 1.43 -0.28 -5.54
CA THR A 48 2.72 -0.66 -6.12
C THR A 48 3.84 0.26 -5.68
N GLU A 49 3.57 1.56 -5.60
CA GLU A 49 4.50 2.56 -5.06
C GLU A 49 4.81 2.29 -3.59
N VAL A 50 3.78 2.11 -2.75
CA VAL A 50 3.95 1.77 -1.32
C VAL A 50 4.76 0.49 -1.14
N LYS A 51 4.51 -0.57 -1.93
CA LYS A 51 5.30 -1.81 -1.87
C LYS A 51 6.77 -1.58 -2.23
N THR A 52 7.05 -0.69 -3.17
CA THR A 52 8.41 -0.37 -3.61
C THR A 52 9.14 0.43 -2.53
N GLU A 53 8.49 1.43 -1.95
CA GLU A 53 9.03 2.20 -0.83
C GLU A 53 9.31 1.30 0.39
N LEU A 54 8.39 0.41 0.74
CA LEU A 54 8.55 -0.54 1.85
C LEU A 54 9.75 -1.47 1.61
N LYS A 55 9.92 -2.00 0.39
CA LYS A 55 11.12 -2.78 0.04
C LYS A 55 12.40 -1.97 0.19
N GLY A 56 12.38 -0.69 -0.19
CA GLY A 56 13.50 0.23 0.00
C GLY A 56 13.82 0.47 1.48
N MET A 57 12.80 0.66 2.31
CA MET A 57 12.93 0.82 3.76
C MET A 57 13.53 -0.42 4.42
N ASN A 58 13.05 -1.62 4.09
CA ASN A 58 13.59 -2.87 4.63
C ASN A 58 15.09 -3.00 4.34
N LYS A 59 15.53 -2.74 3.10
CA LYS A 59 16.97 -2.78 2.75
C LYS A 59 17.80 -1.79 3.57
N ARG A 60 17.28 -0.59 3.81
CA ARG A 60 17.97 0.43 4.62
C ARG A 60 18.02 0.06 6.09
N LEU A 61 16.98 -0.60 6.60
CA LEU A 61 16.94 -1.12 7.97
C LEU A 61 17.98 -2.23 8.15
N ASP A 62 18.02 -3.20 7.24
CA ASP A 62 19.00 -4.29 7.24
C ASP A 62 20.45 -3.74 7.20
N SER A 63 20.69 -2.74 6.34
CA SER A 63 21.99 -2.07 6.25
C SER A 63 22.36 -1.32 7.54
N GLN A 64 21.40 -0.64 8.17
CA GLN A 64 21.63 0.04 9.45
C GLN A 64 21.89 -0.94 10.59
N GLU A 65 21.18 -2.07 10.64
CA GLU A 65 21.45 -3.11 11.65
C GLU A 65 22.87 -3.64 11.51
N PHE A 66 23.32 -3.90 10.28
CA PHE A 66 24.70 -4.35 10.02
C PHE A 66 25.75 -3.28 10.38
N ILE A 67 25.54 -2.02 9.98
CA ILE A 67 26.46 -0.92 10.28
C ILE A 67 26.54 -0.70 11.80
N ASN A 68 25.41 -0.65 12.50
CA ASN A 68 25.37 -0.42 13.94
C ASN A 68 26.07 -1.55 14.72
N ARG A 69 25.85 -2.82 14.32
CA ARG A 69 26.54 -3.97 14.91
C ARG A 69 28.06 -3.93 14.67
N SER A 70 28.49 -3.63 13.45
CA SER A 70 29.92 -3.58 13.11
C SER A 70 30.65 -2.43 13.81
N VAL A 71 30.02 -1.25 13.90
CA VAL A 71 30.54 -0.11 14.67
C VAL A 71 30.65 -0.45 16.15
N ALA A 72 29.61 -1.04 16.75
CA ALA A 72 29.64 -1.43 18.16
C ALA A 72 30.79 -2.40 18.47
N ILE A 73 30.97 -3.44 17.63
CA ILE A 73 32.08 -4.39 17.76
C ILE A 73 33.44 -3.67 17.61
N GLY A 74 33.57 -2.80 16.60
CA GLY A 74 34.80 -2.05 16.35
C GLY A 74 35.20 -1.18 17.55
N VAL A 75 34.24 -0.50 18.18
CA VAL A 75 34.48 0.31 19.38
C VAL A 75 34.93 -0.57 20.55
N ILE A 76 34.25 -1.70 20.80
CA ILE A 76 34.62 -2.62 21.90
C ILE A 76 36.04 -3.15 21.71
N VAL A 77 36.40 -3.59 20.50
CA VAL A 77 37.73 -4.08 20.17
C VAL A 77 38.77 -2.98 20.36
N ALA A 78 38.54 -1.78 19.84
CA ALA A 78 39.46 -0.66 19.98
C ALA A 78 39.73 -0.27 21.44
N LEU A 79 38.68 -0.21 22.27
CA LEU A 79 38.80 0.09 23.69
C LEU A 79 39.59 -1.00 24.43
N THR A 80 39.31 -2.28 24.14
CA THR A 80 39.99 -3.42 24.77
C THR A 80 41.47 -3.45 24.37
N SER A 81 41.78 -3.27 23.08
CA SER A 81 43.17 -3.20 22.61
C SER A 81 43.92 -2.00 23.17
N GLY A 82 43.26 -0.84 23.30
CA GLY A 82 43.82 0.34 23.95
C GLY A 82 44.16 0.10 25.41
N ALA A 83 43.24 -0.50 26.17
CA ALA A 83 43.44 -0.86 27.57
C ALA A 83 44.59 -1.87 27.76
N ILE A 84 44.66 -2.93 26.94
CA ILE A 84 45.75 -3.92 27.01
C ILE A 84 47.11 -3.24 26.81
N LYS A 85 47.24 -2.34 25.82
CA LYS A 85 48.51 -1.62 25.59
C LYS A 85 48.90 -0.70 26.74
N LEU A 86 47.93 -0.11 27.43
CA LEU A 86 48.20 0.76 28.58
C LEU A 86 48.69 -0.03 29.82
N PHE A 87 48.09 -1.18 30.11
CA PHE A 87 48.44 -1.98 31.29
C PHE A 87 49.54 -3.01 31.02
N PHE A 88 49.74 -3.43 29.77
CA PHE A 88 50.71 -4.44 29.34
C PHE A 88 51.44 -3.98 28.06
N PRO A 89 52.38 -3.02 28.16
CA PRO A 89 53.01 -2.39 26.99
C PRO A 89 53.85 -3.34 26.11
N ASN A 90 54.27 -4.49 26.64
CA ASN A 90 55.02 -5.51 25.90
C ASN A 90 54.14 -6.67 25.37
N PHE A 91 52.81 -6.55 25.44
CA PHE A 91 51.92 -7.57 24.89
C PHE A 91 51.95 -7.54 23.35
N PRO A 92 52.12 -8.68 22.66
CA PRO A 92 52.19 -8.72 21.20
C PRO A 92 50.84 -8.26 20.58
N ASN A 93 50.90 -7.52 19.47
CA ASN A 93 49.70 -7.04 18.78
C ASN A 93 48.87 -8.24 18.26
N LEU A 94 47.54 -8.16 18.42
CA LEU A 94 46.61 -9.11 17.79
C LEU A 94 46.74 -9.03 16.26
N PRO A 95 46.70 -10.17 15.54
CA PRO A 95 46.68 -10.17 14.08
C PRO A 95 45.44 -9.45 13.56
N HIS A 96 45.65 -8.61 12.55
CA HIS A 96 44.62 -7.85 11.83
C HIS A 96 43.77 -8.73 10.93
#